data_AF-A0AAN9BUD5-F1
#
_entry.id   AF-A0AAN9BUD5-F1
#
_cell.length_a   1.000
_cell.length_b   1.000
_cell.length_c   1.000
_cell.angle_alpha   90.00
_cell.angle_beta   90.00
_cell.angle_gamma   90.00
#
_symmetry.space_group_name_H-M   'P 1'
#
loop_
_entity.id
_entity.type
_entity.pdbx_description
1 polymer ?
#
loop_
_entity_poly.entity_id
_entity_poly.type
_entity_poly.pdbx_seq_one_letter_code
_entity_poly.pdbx_strand_id
1 'polypeptide(L)'
;MSFLLLLQPFTTLALSMEESVAKQLTPLANLFFTDNQLFNKDDTSVARCAQMCLMSDACKLFTLTENSNSSTTCSSRRSSLRCRGHSSVARNGAGRTPSPGSRMFILARGSSVFLEKPCSSNADCSAANSECFVGKCLCTPGYYYSITGDTCLASCPQAEMQETYVLYPRSVMRQNNLRCPTIPQDQCLKKCGGNKNCKNVVFWTHSSVCCLKSASALDAPSDWETNVDNAYTYVKNCL
;
A
#
# COMPACT_ATOMS: atom_id res chain seq x y z
N MET A 1 38.35 28.97 29.87
CA MET A 1 37.23 28.24 30.49
C MET A 1 36.18 28.07 29.39
N SER A 2 36.21 26.94 28.67
CA SER A 2 35.48 25.69 28.99
C SER A 2 33.98 25.88 28.73
N PHE A 3 33.43 25.46 27.58
CA PHE A 3 33.01 24.11 27.15
C PHE A 3 31.62 23.67 27.67
N LEU A 4 30.90 23.00 26.76
CA LEU A 4 29.79 22.05 26.93
C LEU A 4 28.34 22.62 27.02
N LEU A 5 27.50 22.42 25.99
CA LEU A 5 26.66 21.22 25.66
C LEU A 5 25.26 21.37 26.34
N LEU A 6 24.08 21.27 25.71
CA LEU A 6 23.56 20.40 24.65
C LEU A 6 22.39 21.06 23.90
N LEU A 7 22.49 21.13 22.57
CA LEU A 7 21.34 20.90 21.69
C LEU A 7 21.23 19.38 21.53
N GLN A 8 20.09 18.79 21.91
CA GLN A 8 19.72 17.47 21.42
C GLN A 8 18.50 17.58 20.50
N PRO A 9 18.58 17.06 19.27
CA PRO A 9 17.44 16.90 18.40
C PRO A 9 16.66 15.67 18.85
N PHE A 10 15.34 15.79 18.98
CA PHE A 10 14.46 14.63 19.03
C PHE A 10 14.37 14.02 17.62
N THR A 11 15.42 13.33 17.20
CA THR A 11 15.32 12.24 16.23
C THR A 11 14.98 10.98 17.01
N THR A 12 13.79 10.43 16.80
CA THR A 12 13.52 8.99 16.58
C THR A 12 12.03 8.73 16.75
N LEU A 13 11.32 8.54 15.64
CA LEU A 13 10.13 7.69 15.50
C LEU A 13 9.76 7.62 14.02
N ALA A 14 10.70 7.14 13.21
CA ALA A 14 10.46 6.72 11.84
C ALA A 14 11.06 5.32 11.72
N LEU A 15 10.34 4.29 12.16
CA LEU A 15 10.67 2.88 11.95
C LEU A 15 9.52 1.99 12.44
N SER A 16 8.43 1.93 11.67
CA SER A 16 7.53 0.75 11.65
C SER A 16 6.68 0.60 10.38
N MET A 17 6.90 1.39 9.33
CA MET A 17 6.00 1.44 8.16
C MET A 17 6.42 0.62 6.92
N GLU A 18 7.47 -0.21 6.96
CA GLU A 18 8.14 -0.63 5.70
C GLU A 18 8.07 -2.11 5.29
N GLU A 19 7.31 -2.96 5.98
CA GLU A 19 6.95 -4.28 5.43
C GLU A 19 5.54 -4.34 4.83
N SER A 20 4.68 -3.36 5.16
CA SER A 20 3.29 -3.27 4.69
C SER A 20 3.16 -2.77 3.25
N VAL A 21 4.24 -2.29 2.63
CA VAL A 21 4.22 -1.67 1.29
C VAL A 21 4.52 -2.66 0.18
N ALA A 22 4.94 -3.89 0.48
CA ALA A 22 5.25 -4.89 -0.54
C ALA A 22 4.54 -6.22 -0.25
N LYS A 23 3.67 -6.66 -1.16
CA LYS A 23 2.97 -7.93 -1.07
C LYS A 23 3.70 -8.98 -1.90
N GLN A 24 4.09 -10.07 -1.25
CA GLN A 24 4.67 -11.21 -1.96
C GLN A 24 3.60 -11.88 -2.83
N LEU A 25 3.92 -12.14 -4.10
CA LEU A 25 3.06 -12.90 -5.01
C LEU A 25 3.33 -14.40 -4.88
N THR A 26 2.27 -15.17 -4.65
CA THR A 26 2.29 -16.64 -4.67
C THR A 26 0.98 -17.15 -5.30
N PRO A 27 1.02 -18.14 -6.22
CA PRO A 27 2.18 -18.79 -6.82
C PRO A 27 2.78 -18.00 -8.01
N LEU A 28 4.07 -18.21 -8.28
CA LEU A 28 4.84 -17.53 -9.35
C LEU A 28 4.68 -18.17 -10.74
N ALA A 29 3.98 -19.30 -10.83
CA ALA A 29 3.79 -20.03 -12.08
C ALA A 29 3.05 -19.13 -13.08
N ASN A 30 3.61 -18.98 -14.29
CA ASN A 30 3.08 -18.18 -15.41
C ASN A 30 3.33 -16.66 -15.35
N LEU A 31 4.25 -16.15 -14.52
CA LEU A 31 4.65 -14.74 -14.58
C LEU A 31 5.93 -14.57 -15.43
N PHE A 32 5.89 -13.64 -16.38
CA PHE A 32 6.97 -13.32 -17.30
C PHE A 32 7.34 -11.83 -17.21
N PHE A 33 8.62 -11.50 -17.29
CA PHE A 33 9.10 -10.12 -17.42
C PHE A 33 9.32 -9.76 -18.88
N THR A 34 8.85 -8.60 -19.30
CA THR A 34 9.02 -8.15 -20.70
C THR A 34 10.19 -7.16 -20.87
N ASP A 35 10.96 -6.93 -19.78
CA ASP A 35 12.14 -6.07 -19.57
C ASP A 35 12.15 -4.71 -20.29
N ASN A 36 12.17 -3.59 -19.56
CA ASN A 36 13.44 -2.96 -19.14
C ASN A 36 13.69 -3.12 -17.63
N GLN A 37 14.78 -3.80 -17.26
CA GLN A 37 15.29 -3.88 -15.88
C GLN A 37 15.69 -2.48 -15.41
N LEU A 38 15.03 -1.97 -14.36
CA LEU A 38 15.22 -0.58 -13.91
C LEU A 38 16.41 -0.43 -12.96
N PHE A 39 16.60 -1.41 -12.08
CA PHE A 39 17.74 -1.46 -11.17
C PHE A 39 18.02 -2.90 -10.76
N ASN A 40 19.27 -3.13 -10.34
CA ASN A 40 19.76 -4.40 -9.81
C ASN A 40 20.77 -4.09 -8.69
N LYS A 41 20.49 -4.54 -7.47
CA LYS A 41 21.33 -4.28 -6.28
C LYS A 41 21.44 -5.52 -5.40
N ASP A 42 22.63 -5.72 -4.85
CA ASP A 42 22.94 -6.79 -3.90
C ASP A 42 22.80 -6.30 -2.44
N ASP A 43 22.73 -7.24 -1.49
CA ASP A 43 22.63 -7.00 -0.05
C ASP A 43 21.45 -6.12 0.40
N THR A 44 20.28 -6.37 -0.17
CA THR A 44 19.07 -5.56 0.07
C THR A 44 17.99 -6.33 0.82
N SER A 45 17.35 -5.70 1.82
CA SER A 45 16.15 -6.26 2.46
C SER A 45 14.90 -6.05 1.59
N VAL A 46 13.79 -6.72 1.93
CA VAL A 46 12.46 -6.49 1.31
C VAL A 46 12.09 -5.01 1.40
N ALA A 47 12.20 -4.41 2.58
CA ALA A 47 11.94 -3.00 2.80
C ALA A 47 12.83 -2.09 1.94
N ARG A 48 14.14 -2.35 1.89
CA ARG A 48 15.10 -1.57 1.08
C ARG A 48 14.80 -1.66 -0.41
N CYS A 49 14.45 -2.85 -0.88
CA CYS A 49 14.09 -3.10 -2.27
C CYS A 49 12.75 -2.45 -2.63
N ALA A 50 11.78 -2.46 -1.70
CA ALA A 50 10.53 -1.75 -1.85
C ALA A 50 10.76 -0.24 -1.96
N GLN A 51 11.53 0.37 -1.05
CA GLN A 51 11.92 1.79 -1.13
C GLN A 51 12.52 2.16 -2.49
N MET A 52 13.45 1.34 -2.99
CA MET A 52 14.08 1.56 -4.29
C MET A 52 13.07 1.53 -5.44
N CYS A 53 12.15 0.57 -5.41
CA CYS A 53 11.06 0.51 -6.38
C CYS A 53 10.12 1.71 -6.22
N LEU A 54 9.87 2.17 -4.99
CA LEU A 54 9.04 3.35 -4.71
C LEU A 54 9.68 4.67 -5.21
N MET A 55 11.01 4.72 -5.36
CA MET A 55 11.71 5.90 -5.88
C MET A 55 11.73 5.95 -7.43
N SER A 56 11.17 4.95 -8.10
CA SER A 56 11.12 4.91 -9.56
C SER A 56 9.67 4.75 -10.03
N ASP A 57 9.12 5.76 -10.71
CA ASP A 57 7.75 5.72 -11.23
C ASP A 57 7.53 4.61 -12.26
N ALA A 58 8.63 4.20 -12.91
CA ALA A 58 8.63 3.07 -13.83
C ALA A 58 8.55 1.73 -13.10
N CYS A 59 8.94 1.63 -11.82
CA CYS A 59 9.00 0.35 -11.10
C CYS A 59 7.64 -0.07 -10.56
N LYS A 60 7.12 -1.17 -11.10
CA LYS A 60 5.81 -1.73 -10.74
C LYS A 60 5.91 -2.90 -9.78
N LEU A 61 7.00 -3.66 -9.87
CA LEU A 61 7.28 -4.79 -9.00
C LEU A 61 8.79 -4.99 -8.85
N PHE A 62 9.18 -5.78 -7.87
CA PHE A 62 10.56 -6.23 -7.73
C PHE A 62 10.67 -7.73 -7.40
N THR A 63 11.80 -8.31 -7.73
CA THR A 63 12.16 -9.68 -7.35
C THR A 63 13.34 -9.67 -6.40
N LEU A 64 13.28 -10.52 -5.38
CA LEU A 64 14.40 -10.86 -4.51
C LEU A 64 14.87 -12.28 -4.79
N THR A 65 16.16 -12.45 -5.04
CA THR A 65 16.78 -13.76 -5.27
C THR A 65 17.92 -13.94 -4.29
N GLU A 66 18.04 -15.12 -3.68
CA GLU A 66 19.21 -15.42 -2.85
C GLU A 66 20.46 -15.53 -3.73
N ASN A 67 21.50 -14.79 -3.37
CA ASN A 67 22.78 -14.85 -4.06
C ASN A 67 23.54 -16.06 -3.51
N SER A 68 23.56 -17.15 -4.25
CA SER A 68 24.22 -18.40 -3.86
C SER A 68 25.76 -18.35 -3.94
N ASN A 69 26.37 -17.18 -4.18
CA ASN A 69 27.82 -17.05 -4.36
C ASN A 69 28.61 -16.77 -3.05
N SER A 70 28.00 -16.77 -1.86
CA SER A 70 28.77 -16.71 -0.61
C SER A 70 29.26 -18.10 -0.20
N SER A 71 30.27 -18.59 -0.91
CA SER A 71 31.15 -19.67 -0.45
C SER A 71 31.99 -19.15 0.72
N THR A 72 31.42 -19.08 1.92
CA THR A 72 32.23 -18.97 3.14
C THR A 72 31.52 -19.61 4.32
N THR A 73 32.17 -20.63 4.84
CA THR A 73 31.93 -21.34 6.09
C THR A 73 31.95 -20.40 7.30
N CYS A 74 31.11 -20.73 8.30
CA CYS A 74 31.03 -20.18 9.66
C CYS A 74 30.25 -18.86 9.90
N SER A 75 29.07 -19.02 10.52
CA SER A 75 28.59 -18.26 11.69
C SER A 75 28.32 -16.76 11.55
N SER A 76 27.50 -16.34 10.58
CA SER A 76 26.63 -15.15 10.62
C SER A 76 25.97 -14.99 9.23
N ARG A 77 25.06 -15.89 8.86
CA ARG A 77 24.38 -15.84 7.55
C ARG A 77 23.42 -14.64 7.49
N ARG A 78 23.88 -13.51 6.96
CA ARG A 78 22.97 -12.63 6.19
C ARG A 78 23.05 -13.15 4.76
N SER A 79 22.05 -13.90 4.32
CA SER A 79 21.90 -14.25 2.90
C SER A 79 21.91 -12.94 2.11
N SER A 80 22.90 -12.77 1.24
CA SER A 80 22.95 -11.64 0.33
C SER A 80 21.76 -11.75 -0.61
N LEU A 81 20.76 -10.91 -0.42
CA LEU A 81 19.58 -10.88 -1.27
C LEU A 81 19.82 -9.91 -2.42
N ARG A 82 19.62 -10.40 -3.65
CA ARG A 82 19.67 -9.63 -4.88
C ARG A 82 18.28 -9.11 -5.24
N CYS A 83 18.14 -7.79 -5.27
CA CYS A 83 16.94 -7.04 -5.60
C CYS A 83 16.98 -6.57 -7.05
N ARG A 84 15.92 -6.85 -7.81
CA ARG A 84 15.74 -6.35 -9.17
C ARG A 84 14.37 -5.70 -9.34
N GLY A 85 14.34 -4.47 -9.84
CA GLY A 85 13.12 -3.72 -10.14
C GLY A 85 12.70 -3.88 -11.60
N HIS A 86 11.39 -4.06 -11.82
CA HIS A 86 10.82 -4.35 -13.13
C HIS A 86 9.71 -3.34 -13.46
N SER A 87 9.65 -2.97 -14.74
CA SER A 87 8.68 -2.00 -15.26
C SER A 87 7.34 -2.61 -15.70
N SER A 88 7.30 -3.92 -15.96
CA SER A 88 6.11 -4.61 -16.46
C SER A 88 6.13 -6.11 -16.12
N VAL A 89 4.94 -6.72 -16.09
CA VAL A 89 4.76 -8.17 -15.91
C VAL A 89 3.67 -8.66 -16.85
N ALA A 90 3.90 -9.81 -17.48
CA ALA A 90 2.92 -10.50 -18.32
C ALA A 90 2.54 -11.84 -17.68
N ARG A 91 1.25 -12.19 -17.74
CA ARG A 91 0.73 -13.49 -17.25
C ARG A 91 0.76 -14.60 -18.30
N ASN A 92 0.99 -14.26 -19.57
CA ASN A 92 1.07 -15.19 -20.70
C ASN A 92 1.87 -14.50 -21.81
N GLY A 93 2.93 -15.13 -22.33
CA GLY A 93 3.64 -14.64 -23.54
C GLY A 93 5.15 -14.51 -23.41
N ALA A 94 5.76 -13.91 -24.44
CA ALA A 94 7.21 -13.76 -24.60
C ALA A 94 7.81 -12.84 -23.53
N GLY A 95 8.45 -13.44 -22.53
CA GLY A 95 9.21 -12.72 -21.51
C GLY A 95 10.14 -13.67 -20.76
N ARG A 96 10.94 -13.10 -19.86
CA ARG A 96 11.88 -13.88 -19.04
C ARG A 96 11.16 -14.42 -17.81
N THR A 97 11.35 -15.71 -17.54
CA THR A 97 10.89 -16.32 -16.29
C THR A 97 11.77 -15.86 -15.12
N PRO A 98 11.21 -15.69 -13.91
CA PRO A 98 12.00 -15.49 -12.70
C PRO A 98 13.06 -16.58 -12.53
N SER A 99 14.23 -16.19 -12.02
CA SER A 99 15.24 -17.16 -11.62
C SER A 99 14.65 -18.15 -10.60
N PRO A 100 15.02 -19.44 -10.67
CA PRO A 100 14.61 -20.40 -9.65
C PRO A 100 14.94 -19.90 -8.25
N GLY A 101 13.98 -19.96 -7.33
CA GLY A 101 14.14 -19.46 -5.95
C GLY A 101 13.90 -17.96 -5.75
N SER A 102 13.62 -17.19 -6.82
CA SER A 102 13.23 -15.78 -6.66
C SER A 102 11.86 -15.66 -5.98
N ARG A 103 11.75 -14.71 -5.04
CA ARG A 103 10.50 -14.23 -4.46
C ARG A 103 10.08 -12.95 -5.18
N MET A 104 8.84 -12.87 -5.64
CA MET A 104 8.31 -11.67 -6.30
C MET A 104 7.47 -10.86 -5.33
N PHE A 105 7.63 -9.55 -5.39
CA PHE A 105 6.88 -8.60 -4.61
C PHE A 105 6.30 -7.56 -5.55
N ILE A 106 4.99 -7.38 -5.48
CA ILE A 106 4.40 -6.15 -5.96
C ILE A 106 4.49 -5.15 -4.84
N LEU A 107 4.79 -3.90 -5.18
CA LEU A 107 4.44 -2.85 -4.25
C LEU A 107 2.92 -2.91 -4.07
N ALA A 108 2.44 -2.68 -2.85
CA ALA A 108 1.07 -2.26 -2.61
C ALA A 108 0.75 -0.93 -3.32
N ARG A 109 1.74 -0.32 -3.99
CA ARG A 109 1.51 0.40 -5.23
C ARG A 109 1.09 -0.58 -6.34
N GLY A 110 -0.20 -0.90 -6.37
CA GLY A 110 -0.87 -0.85 -7.66
C GLY A 110 -0.59 0.56 -8.17
N SER A 111 0.36 0.72 -9.08
CA SER A 111 0.57 2.00 -9.73
C SER A 111 -0.66 2.25 -10.58
N SER A 112 -1.66 2.83 -9.94
CA SER A 112 -2.65 3.57 -10.68
C SER A 112 -1.94 4.67 -11.45
N VAL A 113 -2.30 4.88 -12.70
CA VAL A 113 -1.89 6.07 -13.45
C VAL A 113 -2.46 7.33 -12.80
N PHE A 114 -3.55 7.22 -12.02
CA PHE A 114 -4.26 8.35 -11.44
C PHE A 114 -4.31 8.42 -9.90
N LEU A 115 -4.44 7.31 -9.14
CA LEU A 115 -4.58 7.36 -7.68
C LEU A 115 -3.37 8.02 -7.01
N GLU A 116 -3.63 8.87 -6.03
CA GLU A 116 -2.67 9.72 -5.32
C GLU A 116 -1.89 10.74 -6.19
N LYS A 117 -2.20 10.84 -7.49
CA LYS A 117 -1.64 11.91 -8.34
C LYS A 117 -2.02 13.28 -7.76
N PRO A 118 -1.11 14.26 -7.71
CA PRO A 118 -1.44 15.59 -7.26
C PRO A 118 -2.49 16.24 -8.18
N CYS A 119 -3.41 16.97 -7.58
CA CYS A 119 -4.48 17.69 -8.28
C CYS A 119 -4.83 18.98 -7.55
N SER A 120 -5.40 19.93 -8.29
CA SER A 120 -5.98 21.16 -7.77
C SER A 120 -7.51 21.18 -7.90
N SER A 121 -8.06 20.37 -8.82
CA SER A 121 -9.49 20.25 -9.05
C SER A 121 -9.85 18.84 -9.55
N ASN A 122 -11.14 18.50 -9.50
CA ASN A 122 -11.63 17.20 -9.98
C ASN A 122 -11.32 16.95 -11.47
N ALA A 123 -11.11 18.00 -12.27
CA ALA A 123 -10.76 17.88 -13.68
C ALA A 123 -9.36 17.29 -13.92
N ASP A 124 -8.46 17.35 -12.93
CA ASP A 124 -7.11 16.78 -13.02
C ASP A 124 -7.10 15.24 -12.89
N CYS A 125 -8.21 14.68 -12.39
CA CYS A 125 -8.41 13.26 -12.13
C CYS A 125 -9.21 12.64 -13.27
N SER A 126 -8.49 12.06 -14.23
CA SER A 126 -9.07 11.57 -15.49
C SER A 126 -9.83 10.24 -15.38
N ALA A 127 -9.75 9.54 -14.24
CA ALA A 127 -10.43 8.27 -14.05
C ALA A 127 -11.93 8.48 -13.75
N ALA A 128 -12.77 7.59 -14.27
CA ALA A 128 -14.19 7.61 -13.94
C ALA A 128 -14.40 7.40 -12.44
N ASN A 129 -15.33 8.15 -11.85
CA ASN A 129 -15.64 8.14 -10.41
C ASN A 129 -14.39 8.42 -9.54
N SER A 130 -13.49 9.27 -10.04
CA SER A 130 -12.40 9.82 -9.27
C SER A 130 -12.62 11.31 -9.01
N GLU A 131 -12.06 11.80 -7.92
CA GLU A 131 -12.12 13.22 -7.55
C GLU A 131 -10.81 13.69 -6.91
N CYS A 132 -10.64 15.00 -6.89
CA CYS A 132 -9.52 15.62 -6.22
C CYS A 132 -9.85 15.81 -4.73
N PHE A 133 -9.35 14.87 -3.92
CA PHE A 133 -9.59 14.84 -2.49
C PHE A 133 -8.31 15.25 -1.74
N VAL A 134 -8.35 16.42 -1.09
CA VAL A 134 -7.21 16.97 -0.32
C VAL A 134 -5.92 17.01 -1.16
N GLY A 135 -6.04 17.50 -2.39
CA GLY A 135 -4.90 17.68 -3.31
C GLY A 135 -4.39 16.40 -3.98
N LYS A 136 -5.12 15.29 -3.84
CA LYS A 136 -4.79 14.01 -4.48
C LYS A 136 -5.98 13.42 -5.21
N CYS A 137 -5.74 12.84 -6.37
CA CYS A 137 -6.76 12.07 -7.07
C CYS A 137 -7.04 10.77 -6.32
N LEU A 138 -8.24 10.64 -5.79
CA LEU A 138 -8.73 9.42 -5.15
C LEU A 138 -9.99 8.95 -5.89
N CYS A 139 -10.45 7.74 -5.60
CA CYS A 139 -11.84 7.41 -5.95
C CYS A 139 -12.79 8.34 -5.19
N THR A 140 -13.94 8.64 -5.77
CA THR A 140 -15.01 9.32 -5.04
C THR A 140 -15.40 8.46 -3.84
N PRO A 141 -15.56 9.04 -2.63
CA PRO A 141 -15.95 8.32 -1.44
C PRO A 141 -17.12 7.39 -1.69
N GLY A 142 -16.95 6.12 -1.30
CA GLY A 142 -17.93 5.07 -1.52
C GLY A 142 -17.57 4.10 -2.63
N TYR A 143 -16.72 4.53 -3.58
CA TYR A 143 -16.16 3.65 -4.60
C TYR A 143 -14.91 2.93 -4.09
N TYR A 144 -14.70 1.72 -4.61
CA TYR A 144 -13.53 0.89 -4.35
C TYR A 144 -12.50 1.11 -5.46
N TYR A 145 -11.25 1.30 -5.10
CA TYR A 145 -10.18 1.27 -6.08
C TYR A 145 -9.89 -0.18 -6.49
N SER A 146 -10.03 -0.50 -7.79
CA SER A 146 -9.62 -1.79 -8.35
C SER A 146 -8.15 -1.77 -8.69
N ILE A 147 -7.40 -2.68 -8.07
CA ILE A 147 -5.95 -2.77 -8.26
C ILE A 147 -5.60 -3.28 -9.67
N THR A 148 -6.38 -4.20 -10.23
CA THR A 148 -6.13 -4.73 -11.58
C THR A 148 -6.70 -3.85 -12.68
N GLY A 149 -7.84 -3.20 -12.43
CA GLY A 149 -8.52 -2.37 -13.42
C GLY A 149 -8.01 -0.93 -13.49
N ASP A 150 -7.22 -0.47 -12.50
CA ASP A 150 -6.82 0.93 -12.34
C ASP A 150 -8.02 1.89 -12.48
N THR A 151 -9.09 1.59 -11.76
CA THR A 151 -10.37 2.28 -11.89
C THR A 151 -11.16 2.23 -10.58
N CYS A 152 -12.23 3.02 -10.50
CA CYS A 152 -13.09 3.10 -9.32
C CYS A 152 -14.41 2.36 -9.56
N LEU A 153 -14.62 1.30 -8.77
CA LEU A 153 -15.79 0.43 -8.84
C LEU A 153 -16.84 0.80 -7.80
N ALA A 154 -18.11 0.85 -8.20
CA ALA A 154 -19.22 1.12 -7.28
C ALA A 154 -19.44 -0.03 -6.27
N SER A 155 -19.07 -1.25 -6.66
CA SER A 155 -19.19 -2.45 -5.83
C SER A 155 -17.94 -3.32 -5.95
N CYS A 156 -17.53 -3.92 -4.85
CA CYS A 156 -16.49 -4.93 -4.83
C CYS A 156 -17.04 -6.23 -4.23
N PRO A 157 -17.01 -7.36 -4.96
CA PRO A 157 -17.37 -8.66 -4.39
C PRO A 157 -16.50 -8.96 -3.16
N GLN A 158 -17.10 -9.56 -2.13
CA GLN A 158 -16.40 -9.85 -0.88
C GLN A 158 -15.19 -10.78 -1.07
N ALA A 159 -15.21 -11.64 -2.10
CA ALA A 159 -14.09 -12.50 -2.47
C ALA A 159 -12.90 -11.74 -3.08
N GLU A 160 -13.15 -10.54 -3.61
CA GLU A 160 -12.17 -9.70 -4.29
C GLU A 160 -11.68 -8.55 -3.40
N MET A 161 -12.37 -8.26 -2.29
CA MET A 161 -11.92 -7.27 -1.32
C MET A 161 -10.53 -7.60 -0.78
N GLN A 162 -9.63 -6.63 -0.86
CA GLN A 162 -8.25 -6.77 -0.42
C GLN A 162 -8.03 -6.22 0.99
N GLU A 163 -6.95 -6.68 1.63
CA GLU A 163 -6.46 -6.16 2.92
C GLU A 163 -5.55 -4.94 2.75
N THR A 164 -5.69 -4.23 1.62
CA THR A 164 -5.03 -2.96 1.33
C THR A 164 -6.08 -1.86 1.24
N TYR A 165 -5.66 -0.62 1.46
CA TYR A 165 -6.61 0.48 1.68
C TYR A 165 -6.22 1.75 0.92
N VAL A 166 -7.22 2.50 0.47
CA VAL A 166 -7.10 3.92 0.12
C VAL A 166 -7.37 4.76 1.37
N LEU A 167 -6.52 5.75 1.63
CA LEU A 167 -6.65 6.67 2.75
C LEU A 167 -7.34 7.97 2.32
N TYR A 168 -8.41 8.31 3.02
CA TYR A 168 -9.12 9.59 2.93
C TYR A 168 -8.83 10.39 4.21
N PRO A 169 -7.89 11.35 4.18
CA PRO A 169 -7.57 12.15 5.34
C PRO A 169 -8.73 13.09 5.71
N ARG A 170 -8.82 13.44 6.99
CA ARG A 170 -9.82 14.40 7.50
C ARG A 170 -11.27 14.02 7.15
N SER A 171 -11.57 12.73 7.14
CA SER A 171 -12.86 12.20 6.74
C SER A 171 -13.35 11.11 7.66
N VAL A 172 -14.67 10.97 7.78
CA VAL A 172 -15.32 9.95 8.60
C VAL A 172 -16.58 9.43 7.92
N MET A 173 -16.84 8.14 8.14
CA MET A 173 -18.20 7.58 8.12
C MET A 173 -18.73 7.61 9.56
N ARG A 174 -19.87 8.25 9.86
CA ARG A 174 -20.36 8.35 11.24
C ARG A 174 -21.04 7.09 11.74
N GLN A 175 -21.99 6.54 11.01
CA GLN A 175 -22.78 5.37 11.46
C GLN A 175 -22.23 4.05 10.90
N ASN A 176 -23.06 3.01 10.86
CA ASN A 176 -22.72 1.68 10.31
C ASN A 176 -21.52 1.01 11.00
N ASN A 177 -21.40 1.23 12.31
CA ASN A 177 -20.35 0.65 13.13
C ASN A 177 -20.58 -0.85 13.35
N LEU A 178 -19.65 -1.67 12.88
CA LEU A 178 -19.54 -3.06 13.31
C LEU A 178 -18.98 -3.14 14.73
N ARG A 179 -17.93 -2.35 15.01
CA ARG A 179 -17.26 -2.27 16.32
C ARG A 179 -16.38 -1.03 16.38
N CYS A 180 -16.26 -0.43 17.56
CA CYS A 180 -15.41 0.74 17.80
C CYS A 180 -14.40 0.56 18.96
N PRO A 181 -13.40 -0.36 18.87
CA PRO A 181 -12.39 -0.50 19.92
C PRO A 181 -11.39 0.66 19.97
N THR A 182 -10.79 0.90 21.14
CA THR A 182 -9.60 1.74 21.29
C THR A 182 -8.36 0.88 21.08
N ILE A 183 -7.76 0.93 19.89
CA ILE A 183 -6.59 0.13 19.50
C ILE A 183 -5.72 0.92 18.51
N PRO A 184 -4.42 0.59 18.39
CA PRO A 184 -3.55 1.16 17.36
C PRO A 184 -4.08 0.97 15.94
N GLN A 185 -3.74 1.91 15.05
CA GLN A 185 -4.20 1.95 13.66
C GLN A 185 -3.85 0.67 12.88
N ASP A 186 -2.64 0.14 13.02
CA ASP A 186 -2.19 -1.08 12.33
C ASP A 186 -3.02 -2.29 12.74
N GLN A 187 -3.30 -2.44 14.05
CA GLN A 187 -4.18 -3.49 14.55
C GLN A 187 -5.63 -3.31 14.07
N CYS A 188 -6.08 -2.06 13.94
CA CYS A 188 -7.39 -1.71 13.41
C CYS A 188 -7.56 -2.17 11.96
N LEU A 189 -6.61 -1.82 11.09
CA LEU A 189 -6.60 -2.24 9.69
C LEU A 189 -6.52 -3.76 9.55
N LYS A 190 -5.73 -4.43 10.39
CA LYS A 190 -5.66 -5.90 10.42
C LYS A 190 -7.00 -6.55 10.82
N LYS A 191 -7.69 -6.00 11.83
CA LYS A 191 -9.03 -6.48 12.23
C LYS A 191 -10.06 -6.30 11.13
N CYS A 192 -10.02 -5.19 10.39
CA CYS A 192 -10.91 -5.00 9.26
C CYS A 192 -10.54 -5.93 8.09
N GLY A 193 -9.26 -6.14 7.81
CA GLY A 193 -8.76 -7.02 6.75
C GLY A 193 -9.33 -8.43 6.87
N GLY A 194 -9.22 -9.02 8.07
CA GLY A 194 -9.78 -10.34 8.37
C GLY A 194 -11.30 -10.39 8.53
N ASN A 195 -12.00 -9.24 8.49
CA ASN A 195 -13.46 -9.18 8.61
C ASN A 195 -14.10 -8.93 7.24
N LYS A 196 -14.80 -9.96 6.75
CA LYS A 196 -15.53 -9.97 5.50
C LYS A 196 -16.64 -8.91 5.39
N ASN A 197 -17.25 -8.54 6.52
CA ASN A 197 -18.30 -7.52 6.56
C ASN A 197 -17.72 -6.10 6.66
N CYS A 198 -16.42 -5.95 6.94
CA CYS A 198 -15.78 -4.66 7.08
C CYS A 198 -15.39 -4.12 5.69
N LYS A 199 -16.01 -3.00 5.28
CA LYS A 199 -15.75 -2.32 4.01
C LYS A 199 -14.71 -1.20 4.15
N ASN A 200 -14.74 -0.50 5.27
CA ASN A 200 -13.81 0.58 5.58
C ASN A 200 -13.63 0.74 7.10
N VAL A 201 -12.68 1.58 7.48
CA VAL A 201 -12.31 1.87 8.86
C VAL A 201 -12.25 3.38 9.05
N VAL A 202 -12.80 3.87 10.15
CA VAL A 202 -12.55 5.24 10.63
C VAL A 202 -11.60 5.18 11.82
N PHE A 203 -10.53 5.95 11.79
CA PHE A 203 -9.56 6.04 12.87
C PHE A 203 -9.44 7.48 13.38
N TRP A 204 -9.65 7.66 14.69
CA TRP A 204 -9.50 8.93 15.38
C TRP A 204 -8.14 8.97 16.08
N THR A 205 -7.22 9.81 15.62
CA THR A 205 -5.84 9.82 16.12
C THR A 205 -5.70 10.31 17.55
N HIS A 206 -6.52 11.29 17.97
CA HIS A 206 -6.44 11.87 19.30
C HIS A 206 -6.85 10.89 20.41
N SER A 207 -7.77 9.97 20.13
CA SER A 207 -8.34 9.02 21.09
C SER A 207 -7.98 7.57 20.80
N SER A 208 -7.26 7.30 19.70
CA SER A 208 -6.97 5.96 19.18
C SER A 208 -8.23 5.11 19.01
N VAL A 209 -9.38 5.74 18.78
CA VAL A 209 -10.65 5.05 18.53
C VAL A 209 -10.68 4.58 17.09
N CYS A 210 -10.85 3.28 16.91
CA CYS A 210 -10.91 2.59 15.65
C CYS A 210 -12.33 2.08 15.44
N CYS A 211 -13.05 2.53 14.42
CA CYS A 211 -14.39 2.08 14.08
C CYS A 211 -14.41 1.32 12.75
N LEU A 212 -14.73 0.02 12.78
CA LEU A 212 -14.93 -0.80 11.60
C LEU A 212 -16.33 -0.54 11.04
N LYS A 213 -16.45 -0.39 9.72
CA LYS A 213 -17.69 -0.01 9.05
C LYS A 213 -18.19 -1.06 8.08
N SER A 214 -19.50 -1.30 8.08
CA SER A 214 -20.18 -2.24 7.16
C SER A 214 -20.75 -1.60 5.91
N ALA A 215 -20.73 -0.27 5.81
CA ALA A 215 -21.28 0.50 4.70
C ALA A 215 -20.21 1.41 4.10
N SER A 216 -20.27 1.66 2.79
CA SER A 216 -19.50 2.69 2.10
C SER A 216 -20.26 4.02 2.08
N ALA A 217 -19.60 5.11 1.68
CA ALA A 217 -20.28 6.39 1.48
C ALA A 217 -21.28 6.36 0.30
N LEU A 218 -21.20 5.36 -0.58
CA LEU A 218 -22.20 5.15 -1.62
C LEU A 218 -23.48 4.51 -1.05
N ASP A 219 -23.31 3.58 -0.09
CA ASP A 219 -24.41 2.93 0.62
C ASP A 219 -25.15 3.92 1.54
N ALA A 220 -24.42 4.83 2.18
CA ALA A 220 -24.96 5.81 3.13
C ALA A 220 -24.29 7.19 2.97
N PRO A 221 -24.68 7.97 1.94
CA PRO A 221 -24.03 9.26 1.63
C PRO A 221 -24.14 10.28 2.77
N SER A 222 -25.24 10.28 3.53
CA SER A 222 -25.44 11.18 4.66
C SER A 222 -24.51 10.93 5.85
N ASP A 223 -23.86 9.76 5.88
CA ASP A 223 -22.92 9.41 6.95
C ASP A 223 -21.49 9.86 6.66
N TRP A 224 -21.21 10.22 5.41
CA TRP A 224 -19.89 10.66 4.98
C TRP A 224 -19.69 12.14 5.29
N GLU A 225 -18.63 12.44 6.03
CA GLU A 225 -18.26 13.80 6.38
C GLU A 225 -16.78 14.04 6.12
N THR A 226 -16.48 15.24 5.62
CA THR A 226 -15.12 15.72 5.36
C THR A 226 -14.77 16.88 6.30
N ASN A 227 -13.53 17.35 6.25
CA ASN A 227 -13.01 18.42 7.11
C ASN A 227 -13.00 18.09 8.61
N VAL A 228 -13.02 16.81 8.96
CA VAL A 228 -12.99 16.36 10.36
C VAL A 228 -11.56 16.28 10.85
N ASP A 229 -11.21 17.06 11.88
CA ASP A 229 -9.87 17.03 12.46
C ASP A 229 -9.57 15.70 13.15
N ASN A 230 -8.30 15.28 13.08
CA ASN A 230 -7.80 14.10 13.78
C ASN A 230 -8.54 12.79 13.42
N ALA A 231 -9.09 12.71 12.21
CA ALA A 231 -9.83 11.55 11.74
C ALA A 231 -9.42 11.15 10.32
N TYR A 232 -9.41 9.85 10.07
CA TYR A 232 -8.98 9.25 8.81
C TYR A 232 -9.90 8.10 8.46
N THR A 233 -10.33 8.02 7.20
CA THR A 233 -11.06 6.86 6.69
C THR A 233 -10.18 6.03 5.76
N TYR A 234 -10.11 4.72 6.01
CA TYR A 234 -9.39 3.74 5.20
C TYR A 234 -10.40 2.83 4.50
N VAL A 235 -10.49 2.91 3.18
CA VAL A 235 -11.44 2.11 2.38
C VAL A 235 -10.70 0.94 1.75
N LYS A 236 -11.23 -0.28 1.84
CA LYS A 236 -10.59 -1.45 1.22
C LYS A 236 -10.47 -1.28 -0.29
N ASN A 237 -9.41 -1.83 -0.86
CA ASN A 237 -9.28 -1.97 -2.30
C ASN A 237 -10.04 -3.20 -2.83
N CYS A 238 -10.33 -3.20 -4.12
CA CYS A 238 -10.83 -4.36 -4.85
C CYS A 238 -9.72 -4.98 -5.70
N LEU A 239 -9.79 -6.28 -5.94
CA LEU A 239 -8.88 -6.95 -6.86
C LEU A 239 -9.16 -6.50 -8.30
#